data_AF-A0A7L0HDV7-F1
#
_entry.id   AF-A0A7L0HDV7-F1
#
_cell.length_a   1.000
_cell.length_b   1.000
_cell.length_c   1.000
_cell.angle_alpha   90.00
_cell.angle_beta   90.00
_cell.angle_gamma   90.00
#
_symmetry.space_group_name_H-M   'P 1'
#
loop_
_entity.id
_entity.type
_entity.pdbx_description
1 polymer ?
#
loop_
_entity_poly.entity_id
_entity_poly.type
_entity_poly.pdbx_seq_one_letter_code
_entity_poly.pdbx_strand_id
1 'polypeptide(L)'
;MPVKNRYNLVDDGCDSRVPLHNEEAFQHGIHFQAKYIGSLDVPRPNSRVEIVAAMRRIRYEFKAKNIKKKKVSIIVSVDGVKVILRKKQKRKEWTWDESKMVVMHDPVYRIFYVSHDSQDLKIFSYIARDGANNSFRCNVFKSKKKSQAMRVVRTVGQAFEVCHKLSLQHALQNADGQADGASDKSAEEQPLEGPPHSPRGSHRPAEPDTEPRAAPLNSPGVPGATLQCHAASATGNHDPNPSLSWWFHSPCPFLYAQDTENCSLHPAGSQQLLSPSSPCSSASITPLASQHCLQLLQQQLLQQQQQTQVAVAQVQLLKDQLAAETAARIEAQARVRQLLLTNRDLLQHVSLLVRQLTVLEAR
;
A
#
# COMPACT_ATOMS: atom_id res chain seq x y z
N MET A 1 37.61 4.84 49.34
CA MET A 1 37.97 5.07 47.92
C MET A 1 36.91 4.38 47.05
N PRO A 2 36.07 5.11 46.30
CA PRO A 2 34.95 4.50 45.59
C PRO A 2 35.40 3.76 44.33
N VAL A 3 34.69 2.66 44.08
CA VAL A 3 34.94 1.62 43.10
C VAL A 3 34.66 2.15 41.69
N LYS A 4 35.60 1.90 40.76
CA LYS A 4 35.53 2.27 39.34
C LYS A 4 34.20 1.86 38.71
N ASN A 5 33.53 2.84 38.09
CA ASN A 5 32.36 2.66 37.22
C ASN A 5 32.63 1.58 36.15
N ARG A 6 32.01 0.42 36.31
CA ARG A 6 31.75 -0.46 35.17
C ARG A 6 30.64 0.20 34.35
N TYR A 7 31.03 0.78 33.23
CA TYR A 7 30.12 1.13 32.15
C TYR A 7 29.18 -0.06 31.92
N ASN A 8 27.89 0.11 32.23
CA ASN A 8 26.84 -0.73 31.71
C ASN A 8 26.77 -0.43 30.21
N LEU A 9 27.66 -1.06 29.46
CA LEU A 9 27.51 -1.22 28.02
C LEU A 9 26.24 -2.04 27.87
N VAL A 10 25.14 -1.34 27.60
CA VAL A 10 23.90 -1.95 27.14
C VAL A 10 24.31 -2.87 26.00
N ASP A 11 24.10 -4.17 26.20
CA ASP A 11 24.18 -5.19 25.18
C ASP A 11 23.11 -4.88 24.11
N ASP A 12 23.44 -3.95 23.23
CA ASP A 12 22.74 -3.64 21.99
C ASP A 12 23.25 -4.59 20.88
N GLY A 13 23.45 -5.87 21.21
CA GLY A 13 24.01 -6.91 20.33
C GLY A 13 23.08 -7.36 19.19
N CYS A 14 22.10 -6.56 18.80
CA CYS A 14 21.24 -6.86 17.67
C CYS A 14 21.30 -5.69 16.70
N ASP A 15 22.23 -5.76 15.74
CA ASP A 15 22.38 -4.77 14.68
C ASP A 15 21.00 -4.44 14.10
N SER A 16 20.65 -3.15 14.15
CA SER A 16 19.42 -2.57 13.62
C SER A 16 19.15 -2.99 12.17
N ARG A 17 20.21 -3.31 11.41
CA ARG A 17 20.15 -3.71 10.00
C ARG A 17 19.72 -5.15 9.76
N VAL A 18 19.80 -6.03 10.76
CA VAL A 18 19.46 -7.43 10.59
C VAL A 18 17.94 -7.63 10.78
N PRO A 19 17.22 -8.25 9.81
CA PRO A 19 15.83 -8.63 9.98
C PRO A 19 15.62 -9.45 11.25
N LEU A 20 14.61 -9.11 12.04
CA LEU A 20 14.38 -9.72 13.36
C LEU A 20 13.44 -10.92 13.23
N HIS A 21 12.63 -10.93 12.17
CA HIS A 21 11.70 -11.98 11.82
C HIS A 21 11.85 -12.32 10.33
N ASN A 22 11.61 -13.59 9.99
CA ASN A 22 11.47 -14.00 8.60
C ASN A 22 10.22 -13.35 7.98
N GLU A 23 10.22 -13.12 6.67
CA GLU A 23 9.11 -12.44 5.98
C GLU A 23 7.78 -13.23 6.12
N GLU A 24 7.82 -14.56 6.05
CA GLU A 24 6.67 -15.45 6.26
C GLU A 24 6.03 -15.35 7.66
N ALA A 25 6.78 -14.89 8.66
CA ALA A 25 6.25 -14.71 10.00
C ALA A 25 5.20 -13.58 10.04
N PHE A 26 5.30 -12.60 9.13
CA PHE A 26 4.31 -11.53 9.01
C PHE A 26 2.99 -12.00 8.39
N GLN A 27 2.99 -13.14 7.69
CA GLN A 27 1.76 -13.74 7.17
C GLN A 27 0.91 -14.35 8.29
N HIS A 28 1.57 -14.98 9.26
CA HIS A 28 0.92 -15.60 10.42
C HIS A 28 0.63 -14.61 11.55
N GLY A 29 1.32 -13.47 11.55
CA GLY A 29 1.20 -12.44 12.57
C GLY A 29 2.13 -12.69 13.76
N ILE A 30 2.82 -11.64 14.20
CA ILE A 30 3.78 -11.70 15.30
C ILE A 30 3.13 -11.13 16.56
N HIS A 31 3.07 -11.94 17.62
CA HIS A 31 2.31 -11.62 18.84
C HIS A 31 3.18 -11.02 19.95
N PHE A 32 2.73 -9.91 20.51
CA PHE A 32 3.33 -9.25 21.66
C PHE A 32 2.32 -8.98 22.76
N GLN A 33 2.75 -9.11 24.01
CA GLN A 33 1.92 -8.83 25.18
C GLN A 33 2.32 -7.50 25.80
N ALA A 34 1.38 -6.57 25.91
CA ALA A 34 1.64 -5.25 26.48
C ALA A 34 0.47 -4.79 27.37
N LYS A 35 0.67 -3.67 28.06
CA LYS A 35 -0.38 -2.95 28.76
C LYS A 35 -0.72 -1.69 27.97
N TYR A 36 -1.93 -1.61 27.46
CA TYR A 36 -2.45 -0.42 26.79
C TYR A 36 -2.71 0.68 27.81
N ILE A 37 -2.11 1.86 27.58
CA ILE A 37 -2.25 3.03 28.44
C ILE A 37 -3.47 3.83 28.01
N GLY A 38 -3.55 4.13 26.72
CA GLY A 38 -4.60 4.95 26.14
C GLY A 38 -4.20 5.48 24.77
N SER A 39 -5.14 6.21 24.17
CA SER A 39 -4.97 6.91 22.91
C SER A 39 -5.52 8.32 23.03
N LEU A 40 -5.01 9.20 22.18
CA LEU A 40 -5.55 10.54 21.98
C LEU A 40 -5.33 10.94 20.53
N ASP A 41 -6.26 11.73 20.01
CA ASP A 41 -6.08 12.40 18.74
C ASP A 41 -5.07 13.54 18.91
N VAL A 42 -4.10 13.58 18.01
CA VAL A 42 -2.99 14.51 18.02
C VAL A 42 -2.95 15.24 16.68
N PRO A 43 -2.47 16.49 16.65
CA PRO A 43 -2.16 17.13 15.38
C PRO A 43 -1.09 16.32 14.65
N ARG A 44 -1.01 16.49 13.32
CA ARG A 44 0.01 15.84 12.50
C ARG A 44 1.40 16.16 13.07
N PRO A 45 2.14 15.16 13.58
CA PRO A 45 3.44 15.42 14.16
C PRO A 45 4.46 15.69 13.05
N ASN A 46 5.21 16.78 13.19
CA ASN A 46 6.25 17.17 12.24
C ASN A 46 7.67 16.88 12.76
N SER A 47 7.81 16.60 14.05
CA SER A 47 9.11 16.35 14.68
C SER A 47 9.08 15.20 15.69
N ARG A 48 10.23 14.57 15.90
CA ARG A 48 10.40 13.54 16.95
C ARG A 48 10.07 14.08 18.34
N VAL A 49 10.32 15.37 18.58
CA VAL A 49 10.04 16.04 19.85
C VAL A 49 8.53 16.09 20.11
N GLU A 50 7.72 16.46 19.12
CA GLU A 50 6.26 16.45 19.22
C GLU A 50 5.71 15.05 19.50
N ILE A 51 6.27 14.03 18.85
CA ILE A 51 5.86 12.63 19.04
C ILE A 51 6.10 12.21 20.50
N VAL A 52 7.30 12.46 21.02
CA VAL A 52 7.64 12.14 22.42
C VAL A 52 6.78 12.97 23.39
N ALA A 53 6.52 14.24 23.08
CA ALA A 53 5.66 15.10 23.89
C ALA A 53 4.23 14.57 23.96
N ALA A 54 3.64 14.19 22.82
CA ALA A 54 2.31 13.59 22.74
C ALA A 54 2.23 12.26 23.51
N MET A 55 3.20 11.37 23.33
CA MET A 55 3.29 10.11 24.08
C MET A 55 3.30 10.35 25.60
N ARG A 56 4.11 11.31 26.06
CA ARG A 56 4.22 11.66 27.49
C ARG A 56 2.94 12.29 28.02
N ARG A 57 2.31 13.19 27.26
CA ARG A 57 1.02 13.79 27.58
C ARG A 57 -0.02 12.70 27.84
N ILE A 58 -0.21 11.79 26.89
CA ILE A 58 -1.17 10.67 27.03
C ILE A 58 -0.83 9.81 28.25
N ARG A 59 0.46 9.47 28.44
CA ARG A 59 0.91 8.67 29.58
C ARG A 59 0.56 9.32 30.92
N TYR A 60 0.82 10.61 31.07
CA TYR A 60 0.61 11.33 32.32
C TYR A 60 -0.86 11.64 32.55
N GLU A 61 -1.62 11.99 31.52
CA GLU A 61 -3.05 12.28 31.61
C GLU A 61 -3.84 11.06 32.08
N PHE A 62 -3.59 9.88 31.49
CA PHE A 62 -4.26 8.64 31.91
C PHE A 62 -3.81 8.18 33.31
N LYS A 63 -2.56 8.49 33.70
CA LYS A 63 -2.07 8.24 35.06
C LYS A 63 -2.79 9.14 36.07
N ALA A 64 -2.95 10.44 35.76
CA ALA A 64 -3.62 11.41 36.62
C ALA A 64 -5.12 11.11 36.76
N LYS A 65 -5.77 10.69 35.69
CA LYS A 65 -7.18 10.24 35.68
C LYS A 65 -7.40 8.88 36.37
N ASN A 66 -6.36 8.25 36.93
CA ASN A 66 -6.40 6.93 37.56
C ASN A 66 -6.99 5.82 36.68
N ILE A 67 -6.86 5.95 35.35
CA ILE A 67 -7.36 4.95 34.41
C ILE A 67 -6.42 3.75 34.41
N LYS A 68 -6.96 2.58 34.75
CA LYS A 68 -6.18 1.33 34.78
C LYS A 68 -5.82 0.89 33.38
N LYS A 69 -4.54 0.57 33.19
CA LYS A 69 -4.00 0.05 31.93
C LYS A 69 -4.61 -1.31 31.60
N LYS A 70 -5.07 -1.49 30.37
CA LYS A 70 -5.69 -2.73 29.88
C LYS A 70 -4.61 -3.72 29.43
N LYS A 71 -4.71 -5.01 29.78
CA LYS A 71 -3.80 -6.03 29.24
C LYS A 71 -4.22 -6.38 27.82
N VAL A 72 -3.30 -6.25 26.86
CA VAL A 72 -3.59 -6.45 25.44
C VAL A 72 -2.58 -7.40 24.80
N SER A 73 -3.00 -8.01 23.70
CA SER A 73 -2.16 -8.70 22.73
C SER A 73 -2.10 -7.83 21.48
N ILE A 74 -0.90 -7.50 21.04
CA ILE A 74 -0.64 -6.77 19.79
C ILE A 74 -0.17 -7.81 18.78
N ILE A 75 -0.77 -7.81 17.61
CA ILE A 75 -0.45 -8.71 16.49
C ILE A 75 0.02 -7.82 15.36
N VAL A 76 1.22 -8.07 14.86
CA VAL A 76 1.82 -7.34 13.74
C VAL A 76 1.89 -8.29 12.55
N SER A 77 1.17 -7.98 11.47
CA SER A 77 1.13 -8.77 10.24
C SER A 77 1.28 -7.86 9.01
N VAL A 78 1.25 -8.46 7.81
CA VAL A 78 1.19 -7.73 6.54
C VAL A 78 -0.11 -6.92 6.36
N ASP A 79 -1.19 -7.35 7.02
CA ASP A 79 -2.48 -6.65 7.01
C ASP A 79 -2.42 -5.38 7.86
N GLY A 80 -1.87 -5.47 9.08
CA GLY A 80 -1.81 -4.33 9.97
C GLY A 80 -1.31 -4.63 11.38
N VAL A 81 -1.55 -3.65 12.25
CA VAL A 81 -1.39 -3.79 13.69
C VAL A 81 -2.77 -3.97 14.32
N LYS A 82 -3.04 -5.20 14.79
CA LYS A 82 -4.28 -5.56 15.50
C LYS A 82 -4.01 -5.58 17.00
N VAL A 83 -4.81 -4.87 17.78
CA VAL A 83 -4.72 -4.85 19.24
C VAL A 83 -5.96 -5.49 19.82
N ILE A 84 -5.79 -6.58 20.57
CA ILE A 84 -6.88 -7.37 21.13
C ILE A 84 -6.78 -7.35 22.66
N LEU A 85 -7.92 -7.18 23.32
CA LEU A 85 -7.99 -7.20 24.78
C LEU A 85 -7.75 -8.63 25.30
N ARG A 86 -6.88 -8.78 26.30
CA ARG A 86 -6.68 -10.09 26.96
C ARG A 86 -7.58 -10.17 28.17
N LYS A 87 -8.77 -10.75 27.99
CA LYS A 87 -9.64 -11.08 29.14
C LYS A 87 -9.05 -12.30 29.85
N LYS A 88 -9.04 -12.28 31.18
CA LYS A 88 -8.76 -13.48 31.97
C LYS A 88 -9.99 -14.38 31.79
N GLN A 89 -9.83 -15.59 31.25
CA GLN A 89 -10.93 -16.56 31.12
C GLN A 89 -11.66 -16.65 32.46
N LYS A 90 -12.91 -16.17 32.50
CA LYS A 90 -13.87 -16.53 33.53
C LYS A 90 -14.63 -17.72 32.92
N ARG A 91 -14.61 -18.85 33.61
CA ARG A 91 -14.86 -20.24 33.17
C ARG A 91 -16.21 -20.56 32.48
N LYS A 92 -17.00 -19.58 32.01
CA LYS A 92 -18.30 -19.81 31.35
C LYS A 92 -18.55 -18.72 30.29
N GLU A 93 -18.15 -19.00 29.05
CA GLU A 93 -18.72 -18.55 27.77
C GLU A 93 -17.73 -19.04 26.69
N TRP A 94 -18.13 -20.01 25.84
CA TRP A 94 -17.25 -20.61 24.82
C TRP A 94 -17.31 -19.89 23.45
N THR A 95 -18.08 -18.81 23.33
CA THR A 95 -18.18 -18.02 22.10
C THR A 95 -17.13 -16.92 22.08
N TRP A 96 -15.91 -17.28 21.68
CA TRP A 96 -14.82 -16.35 21.40
C TRP A 96 -15.13 -15.57 20.11
N ASP A 97 -15.94 -14.54 20.22
CA ASP A 97 -16.09 -13.60 19.12
C ASP A 97 -14.88 -12.64 19.12
N GLU A 98 -13.91 -12.91 18.25
CA GLU A 98 -12.67 -12.13 18.15
C GLU A 98 -12.97 -10.64 17.95
N SER A 99 -13.99 -10.33 17.16
CA SER A 99 -14.45 -8.98 16.83
C SER A 99 -14.86 -8.20 18.08
N LYS A 100 -15.50 -8.85 19.06
CA LYS A 100 -15.89 -8.21 20.33
C LYS A 100 -14.71 -7.85 21.23
N MET A 101 -13.52 -8.39 20.97
CA MET A 101 -12.32 -8.16 21.77
C MET A 101 -11.28 -7.29 21.08
N VAL A 102 -11.45 -6.98 19.79
CA VAL A 102 -10.58 -6.06 19.06
C VAL A 102 -10.75 -4.66 19.64
N VAL A 103 -9.64 -4.08 20.10
CA VAL A 103 -9.59 -2.70 20.57
C VAL A 103 -9.40 -1.76 19.39
N MET A 104 -8.52 -2.13 18.46
CA MET A 104 -8.24 -1.39 17.24
C MET A 104 -7.56 -2.30 16.23
N HIS A 105 -7.74 -1.98 14.96
CA HIS A 105 -7.06 -2.61 13.85
C HIS A 105 -6.68 -1.52 12.84
N ASP A 106 -5.39 -1.23 12.75
CA ASP A 106 -4.87 -0.19 11.87
C ASP A 106 -4.00 -0.84 10.78
N PRO A 107 -4.39 -0.76 9.49
CA PRO A 107 -3.60 -1.34 8.40
C PRO A 107 -2.20 -0.75 8.31
N VAL A 108 -1.21 -1.52 7.83
CA VAL A 108 0.20 -1.09 7.79
C VAL A 108 0.36 0.26 7.08
N TYR A 109 -0.31 0.43 5.94
CA TYR A 109 -0.25 1.66 5.13
C TYR A 109 -0.82 2.92 5.82
N ARG A 110 -1.58 2.77 6.91
CA ARG A 110 -2.09 3.90 7.72
C ARG A 110 -1.22 4.24 8.91
N ILE A 111 -0.28 3.37 9.28
CA ILE A 111 0.60 3.64 10.41
C ILE A 111 1.65 4.66 9.93
N PHE A 112 1.58 5.86 10.51
CA PHE A 112 2.43 6.99 10.14
C PHE A 112 3.80 6.92 10.80
N TYR A 113 3.85 6.50 12.06
CA TYR A 113 5.10 6.48 12.82
C TYR A 113 5.03 5.47 13.96
N VAL A 114 6.18 4.86 14.29
CA VAL A 114 6.34 3.98 15.45
C VAL A 114 7.56 4.43 16.27
N SER A 115 7.42 4.52 17.59
CA SER A 115 8.46 5.09 18.43
C SER A 115 8.45 4.60 19.88
N HIS A 116 9.52 4.91 20.62
CA HIS A 116 9.64 4.69 22.05
C HIS A 116 10.02 5.98 22.79
N ASP A 117 9.70 6.05 24.08
CA ASP A 117 10.10 7.18 24.93
C ASP A 117 11.60 7.07 25.25
N SER A 118 12.37 8.13 25.01
CA SER A 118 13.82 8.17 25.27
C SER A 118 14.18 7.98 26.74
N GLN A 119 13.27 8.30 27.66
CA GLN A 119 13.51 8.20 29.11
C GLN A 119 12.93 6.92 29.74
N ASP A 120 11.86 6.36 29.18
CA ASP A 120 11.27 5.09 29.62
C ASP A 120 11.11 4.17 28.42
N LEU A 121 12.18 3.43 28.11
CA LEU A 121 12.25 2.51 26.98
C LEU A 121 11.29 1.31 27.09
N LYS A 122 10.51 1.20 28.17
CA LYS A 122 9.38 0.24 28.27
C LYS A 122 8.10 0.81 27.66
N ILE A 123 8.06 2.11 27.38
CA ILE A 123 6.93 2.81 26.77
C ILE A 123 7.20 2.95 25.28
N PHE A 124 6.25 2.49 24.49
CA PHE A 124 6.27 2.63 23.04
C PHE A 124 4.90 3.08 22.55
N SER A 125 4.88 3.68 21.38
CA SER A 125 3.66 4.10 20.71
C SER A 125 3.75 3.86 19.22
N TYR A 126 2.59 3.86 18.59
CA TYR A 126 2.47 4.09 17.18
C TYR A 126 1.40 5.14 16.91
N ILE A 127 1.51 5.81 15.79
CA ILE A 127 0.56 6.82 15.33
C ILE A 127 -0.07 6.29 14.05
N ALA A 128 -1.39 6.20 14.03
CA ALA A 128 -2.16 5.82 12.85
C ALA A 128 -2.94 7.03 12.32
N ARG A 129 -3.02 7.14 10.99
CA ARG A 129 -3.87 8.12 10.33
C ARG A 129 -5.27 7.53 10.15
N ASP A 130 -6.28 8.26 10.60
CA ASP A 130 -7.66 7.93 10.33
C ASP A 130 -8.07 8.40 8.93
N GLY A 131 -8.77 7.55 8.19
CA GLY A 131 -9.08 7.75 6.78
C GLY A 131 -10.22 8.73 6.53
N ALA A 132 -11.13 8.89 7.49
CA ALA A 132 -12.32 9.73 7.33
C ALA A 132 -12.06 11.22 7.60
N ASN A 133 -11.23 11.54 8.58
CA ASN A 133 -11.03 12.90 9.09
C ASN A 133 -9.57 13.38 8.96
N ASN A 134 -8.68 12.58 8.36
CA ASN A 134 -7.23 12.85 8.30
C ASN A 134 -6.59 13.16 9.66
N SER A 135 -7.22 12.71 10.75
CA SER A 135 -6.72 12.88 12.11
C SER A 135 -5.63 11.84 12.39
N PHE A 136 -4.74 12.17 13.31
CA PHE A 136 -3.68 11.28 13.75
C PHE A 136 -4.00 10.78 15.16
N ARG A 137 -4.09 9.47 15.33
CA ARG A 137 -4.35 8.85 16.63
C ARG A 137 -3.06 8.26 17.16
N CYS A 138 -2.58 8.77 18.30
CA CYS A 138 -1.41 8.24 18.98
C CYS A 138 -1.84 7.17 20.00
N ASN A 139 -1.36 5.94 19.84
CA ASN A 139 -1.68 4.81 20.70
C ASN A 139 -0.47 4.47 21.58
N VAL A 140 -0.63 4.50 22.91
CA VAL A 140 0.50 4.35 23.85
C VAL A 140 0.40 3.08 24.67
N PHE A 141 1.52 2.36 24.76
CA PHE A 141 1.63 1.05 25.41
C PHE A 141 2.79 1.00 26.39
N LYS A 142 2.71 0.08 27.36
CA LYS A 142 3.78 -0.27 28.29
C LYS A 142 4.10 -1.76 28.23
N SER A 143 5.33 -2.11 27.90
CA SER A 143 5.88 -3.47 27.94
C SER A 143 6.36 -3.86 29.34
N LYS A 144 6.56 -5.17 29.56
CA LYS A 144 7.17 -5.68 30.80
C LYS A 144 8.68 -5.45 30.81
N LYS A 145 9.34 -5.68 29.66
CA LYS A 145 10.79 -5.55 29.47
C LYS A 145 11.10 -4.47 28.41
N LYS A 146 12.23 -3.76 28.55
CA LYS A 146 12.73 -2.81 27.53
C LYS A 146 12.94 -3.52 26.19
N SER A 147 13.60 -4.68 26.22
CA SER A 147 13.85 -5.49 25.01
C SER A 147 12.56 -5.86 24.27
N GLN A 148 11.47 -6.11 25.00
CA GLN A 148 10.17 -6.39 24.39
C GLN A 148 9.61 -5.16 23.66
N ALA A 149 9.67 -3.96 24.26
CA ALA A 149 9.24 -2.73 23.59
C ALA A 149 10.08 -2.44 22.34
N MET A 150 11.40 -2.59 22.44
CA MET A 150 12.30 -2.41 21.29
C MET A 150 11.99 -3.42 20.17
N ARG A 151 11.74 -4.69 20.52
CA ARG A 151 11.33 -5.70 19.54
C ARG A 151 10.04 -5.31 18.84
N VAL A 152 9.01 -4.85 19.55
CA VAL A 152 7.75 -4.40 18.93
C VAL A 152 8.03 -3.28 17.92
N VAL A 153 8.78 -2.25 18.30
CA VAL A 153 9.10 -1.11 17.41
C VAL A 153 9.85 -1.59 16.16
N ARG A 154 10.84 -2.48 16.31
CA ARG A 154 11.58 -3.04 15.16
C ARG A 154 10.71 -3.93 14.27
N THR A 155 9.84 -4.75 14.86
CA THR A 155 8.93 -5.62 14.10
C THR A 155 7.93 -4.81 13.28
N VAL A 156 7.36 -3.74 13.84
CA VAL A 156 6.49 -2.82 13.07
C VAL A 156 7.30 -2.10 11.97
N GLY A 157 8.52 -1.68 12.28
CA GLY A 157 9.46 -1.14 11.29
C GLY A 157 9.67 -2.08 10.09
N GLN A 158 9.93 -3.36 10.36
CA GLN A 158 10.09 -4.40 9.34
C GLN A 158 8.80 -4.67 8.57
N ALA A 159 7.63 -4.62 9.23
CA ALA A 159 6.35 -4.78 8.55
C ALA A 159 6.13 -3.72 7.45
N PHE A 160 6.61 -2.48 7.64
CA PHE A 160 6.58 -1.46 6.59
C PHE A 160 7.38 -1.89 5.36
N GLU A 161 8.59 -2.40 5.56
CA GLU A 161 9.47 -2.83 4.48
C GLU A 161 8.87 -4.03 3.72
N VAL A 162 8.35 -5.03 4.44
CA VAL A 162 7.74 -6.23 3.85
C VAL A 162 6.47 -5.86 3.07
N CYS A 163 5.58 -5.05 3.66
CA CYS A 163 4.35 -4.61 3.00
C CYS A 163 4.66 -3.81 1.73
N HIS A 164 5.67 -2.93 1.77
CA HIS A 164 6.11 -2.17 0.60
C HIS A 164 6.66 -3.07 -0.52
N LYS A 165 7.50 -4.07 -0.18
CA LYS A 165 8.02 -5.05 -1.14
C LYS A 165 6.90 -5.85 -1.82
N LEU A 166 5.93 -6.34 -1.04
CA LEU A 166 4.78 -7.09 -1.56
C LEU A 166 3.92 -6.23 -2.50
N SER A 167 3.68 -4.97 -2.14
CA SER A 167 2.94 -4.03 -3.00
C SER A 167 3.63 -3.80 -4.33
N LEU A 168 4.97 -3.75 -4.36
CA LEU A 168 5.73 -3.58 -5.60
C LEU A 168 5.69 -4.84 -6.48
N GLN A 169 5.83 -6.03 -5.89
CA GLN A 169 5.74 -7.30 -6.61
C GLN A 169 4.35 -7.51 -7.25
N HIS A 170 3.28 -7.18 -6.51
CA HIS A 170 1.93 -7.28 -7.03
C HIS A 170 1.66 -6.27 -8.15
N ALA A 171 2.25 -5.07 -8.09
CA ALA A 171 2.15 -4.09 -9.17
C ALA A 171 2.88 -4.55 -10.46
N LEU A 172 4.02 -5.23 -10.33
CA LEU A 172 4.78 -5.76 -11.47
C LEU A 172 4.12 -6.99 -12.10
N GLN A 173 3.63 -7.93 -11.29
CA GLN A 173 2.93 -9.12 -11.79
C GLN A 173 1.63 -8.79 -12.53
N ASN A 174 0.97 -7.69 -12.18
CA ASN A 174 -0.23 -7.21 -12.87
C ASN A 174 0.07 -6.43 -14.17
N ALA A 175 1.33 -6.07 -14.44
CA ALA A 175 1.73 -5.37 -15.65
C ALA A 175 2.18 -6.32 -16.78
N ASP A 176 2.68 -7.52 -16.45
CA ASP A 176 3.19 -8.52 -17.42
C ASP A 176 2.15 -9.59 -17.83
N GLY A 177 0.90 -9.47 -17.38
CA GLY A 177 -0.17 -10.47 -17.62
C GLY A 177 -1.05 -10.25 -18.85
N GLN A 178 -0.78 -9.24 -19.69
CA GLN A 178 -1.60 -8.94 -20.87
C GLN A 178 -0.76 -8.93 -22.16
N ALA A 179 -0.16 -10.07 -22.49
CA ALA A 179 0.24 -10.39 -23.85
C ALA A 179 -0.03 -11.89 -24.10
N ASP A 180 -0.92 -12.13 -25.05
CA ASP A 180 -1.09 -13.36 -25.84
C ASP A 180 -1.72 -14.60 -25.18
N GLY A 181 -3.05 -14.51 -25.05
CA GLY A 181 -3.95 -15.66 -24.99
C GLY A 181 -5.03 -15.57 -26.07
N ALA A 182 -4.67 -15.77 -27.33
CA ALA A 182 -5.63 -16.09 -28.40
C ALA A 182 -5.34 -17.52 -28.87
N SER A 183 -5.98 -18.46 -28.18
CA SER A 183 -6.13 -19.84 -28.63
C SER A 183 -7.23 -19.87 -29.68
N ASP A 184 -6.91 -20.33 -30.88
CA ASP A 184 -7.92 -20.89 -31.79
C ASP A 184 -7.36 -22.20 -32.38
N LYS A 185 -8.13 -23.27 -32.20
CA LYS A 185 -7.85 -24.63 -32.65
C LYS A 185 -8.93 -25.06 -33.65
N SER A 186 -8.51 -25.52 -34.83
CA SER A 186 -9.09 -26.66 -35.60
C SER A 186 -8.14 -26.92 -36.79
N ALA A 187 -7.40 -28.05 -36.84
CA ALA A 187 -7.75 -29.29 -37.56
C ALA A 187 -8.05 -29.03 -39.06
N GLU A 188 -7.32 -29.55 -40.06
CA GLU A 188 -7.02 -30.97 -40.32
C GLU A 188 -5.90 -31.14 -41.41
N GLU A 189 -5.08 -32.19 -41.22
CA GLU A 189 -4.41 -33.10 -42.18
C GLU A 189 -3.48 -32.66 -43.34
N GLN A 190 -2.27 -33.26 -43.35
CA GLN A 190 -1.34 -33.42 -44.49
C GLN A 190 -1.80 -34.63 -45.37
N PRO A 191 -1.34 -34.84 -46.63
CA PRO A 191 0.00 -35.40 -46.86
C PRO A 191 0.69 -35.17 -48.25
N LEU A 192 2.04 -35.29 -48.23
CA LEU A 192 2.95 -35.91 -49.22
C LEU A 192 3.60 -35.14 -50.41
N GLU A 193 4.92 -35.36 -50.43
CA GLU A 193 6.02 -35.33 -51.42
C GLU A 193 5.79 -35.26 -52.94
N GLY A 194 6.75 -34.63 -53.63
CA GLY A 194 7.31 -35.15 -54.90
C GLY A 194 7.35 -34.20 -56.11
N PRO A 195 8.53 -33.91 -56.73
CA PRO A 195 8.73 -32.98 -57.87
C PRO A 195 8.61 -33.73 -59.24
N PRO A 196 9.04 -33.24 -60.44
CA PRO A 196 9.68 -31.98 -60.88
C PRO A 196 9.11 -31.35 -62.20
N HIS A 197 9.78 -30.31 -62.70
CA HIS A 197 9.96 -29.89 -64.12
C HIS A 197 9.47 -28.48 -64.53
N SER A 198 10.46 -27.71 -65.00
CA SER A 198 10.36 -26.49 -65.82
C SER A 198 9.91 -26.85 -67.26
N PRO A 199 9.42 -25.91 -68.10
CA PRO A 199 10.36 -25.13 -68.94
C PRO A 199 9.90 -23.71 -69.37
N ARG A 200 10.88 -22.92 -69.86
CA ARG A 200 10.82 -21.80 -70.84
C ARG A 200 9.89 -20.61 -70.55
N GLY A 201 10.30 -19.34 -70.58
CA GLY A 201 11.47 -18.69 -71.18
C GLY A 201 11.01 -17.46 -71.98
N SER A 202 11.57 -16.26 -71.74
CA SER A 202 11.90 -15.28 -72.79
C SER A 202 12.58 -13.98 -72.29
N HIS A 203 13.74 -13.71 -72.90
CA HIS A 203 14.32 -12.43 -73.35
C HIS A 203 14.88 -11.35 -72.36
N ARG A 204 16.24 -11.32 -72.31
CA ARG A 204 17.17 -10.17 -72.15
C ARG A 204 17.20 -9.33 -73.48
N PRO A 205 17.88 -8.14 -73.62
CA PRO A 205 19.21 -7.74 -73.10
C PRO A 205 19.25 -6.26 -72.56
N ALA A 206 20.30 -5.61 -72.06
CA ALA A 206 21.76 -5.74 -72.09
C ALA A 206 22.38 -4.92 -70.92
N GLU A 207 23.57 -5.32 -70.46
CA GLU A 207 24.50 -4.57 -69.57
C GLU A 207 25.44 -3.65 -70.43
N PRO A 208 26.43 -2.90 -69.87
CA PRO A 208 27.65 -3.48 -69.24
C PRO A 208 28.14 -2.83 -67.92
N ASP A 209 28.55 -3.73 -67.01
CA ASP A 209 29.86 -3.83 -66.35
C ASP A 209 30.34 -2.75 -65.35
N THR A 210 30.55 -3.16 -64.09
CA THR A 210 31.86 -3.69 -63.60
C THR A 210 31.83 -3.91 -62.07
N GLU A 211 31.88 -5.17 -61.62
CA GLU A 211 32.51 -5.56 -60.33
C GLU A 211 33.86 -6.25 -60.65
N PRO A 212 34.76 -6.45 -59.66
CA PRO A 212 34.70 -7.73 -58.95
C PRO A 212 34.92 -7.62 -57.43
N ARG A 213 34.14 -8.43 -56.74
CA ARG A 213 34.17 -8.77 -55.31
C ARG A 213 35.39 -9.63 -54.95
N ALA A 214 36.03 -9.34 -53.81
CA ALA A 214 36.67 -10.36 -52.94
C ALA A 214 36.96 -9.79 -51.53
N ALA A 215 36.39 -10.43 -50.50
CA ALA A 215 36.79 -10.35 -49.09
C ALA A 215 38.18 -11.01 -48.89
N PRO A 216 38.94 -10.89 -47.77
CA PRO A 216 38.46 -10.75 -46.39
C PRO A 216 39.21 -9.75 -45.48
N LEU A 217 38.56 -9.46 -44.35
CA LEU A 217 39.09 -8.75 -43.19
C LEU A 217 40.35 -9.43 -42.63
N ASN A 218 41.43 -8.65 -42.48
CA ASN A 218 42.45 -8.85 -41.46
C ASN A 218 43.26 -7.56 -41.28
N SER A 219 43.16 -6.93 -40.10
CA SER A 219 44.30 -6.21 -39.51
C SER A 219 44.22 -6.26 -37.98
N PRO A 220 45.38 -6.20 -37.28
CA PRO A 220 45.57 -6.71 -35.92
C PRO A 220 45.72 -5.59 -34.88
N GLY A 221 45.68 -5.93 -33.58
CA GLY A 221 46.27 -5.10 -32.53
C GLY A 221 45.48 -4.95 -31.21
N VAL A 222 45.52 -5.99 -30.38
CA VAL A 222 45.25 -6.01 -28.92
C VAL A 222 46.44 -5.31 -28.18
N PRO A 223 46.46 -4.97 -26.87
CA PRO A 223 45.51 -5.32 -25.79
C PRO A 223 45.23 -4.24 -24.71
N GLY A 224 44.28 -4.53 -23.80
CA GLY A 224 44.10 -3.80 -22.53
C GLY A 224 42.85 -4.28 -21.78
N ALA A 225 42.88 -5.46 -21.17
CA ALA A 225 43.03 -5.63 -19.71
C ALA A 225 41.96 -4.89 -18.88
N THR A 226 40.90 -5.61 -18.48
CA THR A 226 40.06 -5.23 -17.34
C THR A 226 40.24 -6.30 -16.26
N LEU A 227 41.06 -5.98 -15.27
CA LEU A 227 41.16 -6.68 -13.99
C LEU A 227 40.47 -5.81 -12.93
N GLN A 228 39.67 -6.46 -12.10
CA GLN A 228 39.23 -5.99 -10.79
C GLN A 228 40.42 -5.45 -9.98
N CYS A 229 40.23 -4.41 -9.16
CA CYS A 229 40.35 -4.55 -7.71
C CYS A 229 40.05 -3.25 -6.92
N HIS A 230 39.31 -3.48 -5.83
CA HIS A 230 39.54 -3.03 -4.45
C HIS A 230 39.45 -1.54 -4.07
N ALA A 231 38.68 -1.36 -2.99
CA ALA A 231 38.61 -0.19 -2.15
C ALA A 231 39.96 0.13 -1.47
N ALA A 232 40.22 1.42 -1.25
CA ALA A 232 41.00 1.91 -0.14
C ALA A 232 40.43 3.25 0.36
N SER A 233 40.44 3.36 1.69
CA SER A 233 39.78 4.30 2.55
C SER A 233 40.41 5.70 2.52
N ALA A 234 39.59 6.74 2.68
CA ALA A 234 40.02 8.00 3.30
C ALA A 234 38.88 8.58 4.15
N THR A 235 39.26 8.96 5.35
CA THR A 235 38.48 9.43 6.49
C THR A 235 37.82 10.79 6.28
N GLY A 236 36.59 10.96 6.76
CA GLY A 236 35.94 12.27 6.91
C GLY A 236 34.54 12.13 7.49
N ASN A 237 34.36 12.60 8.72
CA ASN A 237 33.11 12.59 9.50
C ASN A 237 31.90 13.07 8.70
N HIS A 238 30.77 12.33 8.72
CA HIS A 238 29.40 12.88 8.74
C HIS A 238 28.35 11.76 8.93
N ASP A 239 27.39 12.01 9.84
CA ASP A 239 26.26 11.13 10.20
C ASP A 239 25.31 10.83 9.02
N PRO A 240 24.76 9.61 8.88
CA PRO A 240 23.72 9.35 7.88
C PRO A 240 22.31 9.51 8.48
N ASN A 241 21.66 10.58 8.04
CA ASN A 241 20.22 10.83 8.06
C ASN A 241 19.48 9.91 7.05
N PRO A 242 18.33 9.28 7.38
CA PRO A 242 17.41 8.80 6.37
C PRO A 242 16.21 9.75 6.28
N SER A 243 16.37 10.84 5.53
CA SER A 243 15.25 11.61 4.99
C SER A 243 14.95 11.07 3.60
N LEU A 244 13.91 10.25 3.49
CA LEU A 244 13.36 9.83 2.21
C LEU A 244 11.88 10.22 2.18
N SER A 245 11.62 11.47 1.80
CA SER A 245 10.32 11.92 1.34
C SER A 245 10.08 11.37 -0.06
N TRP A 246 9.38 10.25 -0.17
CA TRP A 246 8.86 9.78 -1.46
C TRP A 246 7.39 10.19 -1.57
N TRP A 247 7.17 11.28 -2.29
CA TRP A 247 5.86 11.68 -2.77
C TRP A 247 5.56 10.90 -4.03
N PHE A 248 4.56 10.03 -4.00
CA PHE A 248 3.81 9.65 -5.21
C PHE A 248 2.36 9.37 -4.82
N HIS A 249 1.46 10.21 -5.32
CA HIS A 249 0.03 9.90 -5.40
C HIS A 249 -0.18 8.81 -6.44
N SER A 250 -0.89 7.76 -6.07
CA SER A 250 -1.55 6.86 -7.01
C SER A 250 -2.97 6.57 -6.50
N PRO A 251 -4.02 6.77 -7.32
CA PRO A 251 -5.39 6.54 -6.91
C PRO A 251 -5.76 5.07 -7.12
N CYS A 252 -6.39 4.44 -6.13
CA CYS A 252 -6.95 3.09 -6.24
C CYS A 252 -8.22 2.94 -5.36
N PRO A 253 -9.11 2.01 -5.72
CA PRO A 253 -10.55 2.26 -5.77
C PRO A 253 -11.29 1.86 -4.49
N PHE A 254 -12.42 2.53 -4.30
CA PHE A 254 -13.34 2.36 -3.18
C PHE A 254 -14.22 1.13 -3.43
N LEU A 255 -14.00 0.05 -2.68
CA LEU A 255 -14.95 -1.05 -2.55
C LEU A 255 -15.60 -0.94 -1.17
N TYR A 256 -16.88 -0.56 -1.16
CA TYR A 256 -17.73 -0.57 0.02
C TYR A 256 -18.41 -1.93 0.09
N ALA A 257 -18.02 -2.76 1.05
CA ALA A 257 -18.81 -3.91 1.49
C ALA A 257 -19.49 -3.51 2.80
N GLN A 258 -20.83 -3.49 2.79
CA GLN A 258 -21.65 -3.46 4.00
C GLN A 258 -22.21 -4.87 4.21
N ASP A 259 -21.76 -5.53 5.28
CA ASP A 259 -22.45 -6.68 5.85
C ASP A 259 -23.52 -6.19 6.84
N THR A 260 -24.76 -6.65 6.63
CA THR A 260 -25.82 -6.63 7.62
C THR A 260 -26.01 -8.06 8.10
N GLU A 261 -25.87 -8.28 9.41
CA GLU A 261 -26.04 -9.57 10.07
C GLU A 261 -27.47 -10.12 9.87
N ASN A 262 -27.56 -11.38 9.47
CA ASN A 262 -28.76 -12.20 9.48
C ASN A 262 -28.45 -13.49 10.26
N CYS A 263 -29.34 -13.91 11.15
CA CYS A 263 -29.39 -15.31 11.56
C CYS A 263 -30.84 -15.74 11.81
N SER A 264 -31.17 -16.79 11.06
CA SER A 264 -32.48 -17.38 10.75
C SER A 264 -33.24 -17.95 11.93
N LEU A 265 -34.56 -18.11 11.72
CA LEU A 265 -35.26 -19.39 11.89
C LEU A 265 -36.38 -19.52 10.82
N HIS A 266 -36.34 -20.64 10.10
CA HIS A 266 -37.25 -21.16 9.06
C HIS A 266 -38.65 -21.55 9.64
N PRO A 267 -39.70 -21.95 8.86
CA PRO A 267 -39.61 -22.77 7.64
C PRO A 267 -40.65 -22.61 6.50
N ALA A 268 -40.28 -23.24 5.38
CA ALA A 268 -41.04 -23.99 4.37
C ALA A 268 -42.52 -23.64 4.07
N GLY A 269 -42.79 -23.50 2.76
CA GLY A 269 -44.14 -23.55 2.19
C GLY A 269 -44.08 -23.78 0.68
N SER A 270 -44.21 -25.04 0.28
CA SER A 270 -44.39 -25.49 -1.10
C SER A 270 -45.86 -25.34 -1.55
N GLN A 271 -46.06 -25.39 -2.88
CA GLN A 271 -47.23 -25.90 -3.61
C GLN A 271 -48.37 -24.96 -4.05
N GLN A 272 -48.47 -24.87 -5.39
CA GLN A 272 -49.63 -25.22 -6.23
C GLN A 272 -51.02 -24.66 -5.88
N LEU A 273 -51.52 -23.83 -6.82
CA LEU A 273 -52.94 -23.55 -7.00
C LEU A 273 -53.69 -24.84 -7.35
N LEU A 274 -54.64 -25.22 -6.51
CA LEU A 274 -55.84 -25.98 -6.88
C LEU A 274 -57.07 -25.20 -6.42
N SER A 275 -57.96 -24.91 -7.35
CA SER A 275 -59.37 -24.54 -7.14
C SER A 275 -60.13 -25.74 -6.55
N PRO A 276 -61.34 -25.62 -5.91
CA PRO A 276 -62.52 -24.96 -6.51
C PRO A 276 -63.55 -24.31 -5.54
N SER A 277 -64.59 -23.72 -6.16
CA SER A 277 -65.95 -23.37 -5.68
C SER A 277 -66.21 -22.03 -4.97
N SER A 278 -67.04 -21.22 -5.66
CA SER A 278 -67.75 -19.98 -5.31
C SER A 278 -68.79 -20.19 -4.16
N PRO A 279 -69.52 -19.17 -3.62
CA PRO A 279 -69.69 -17.80 -4.15
C PRO A 279 -69.76 -16.65 -3.11
N CYS A 280 -69.73 -15.42 -3.66
CA CYS A 280 -70.18 -14.17 -3.05
C CYS A 280 -69.35 -13.59 -1.90
N SER A 281 -68.51 -12.60 -2.24
CA SER A 281 -68.64 -11.26 -1.65
C SER A 281 -67.97 -10.23 -2.55
N SER A 282 -68.83 -9.39 -3.12
CA SER A 282 -68.52 -8.11 -3.72
C SER A 282 -67.68 -7.25 -2.77
N ALA A 283 -66.37 -7.20 -2.97
CA ALA A 283 -65.57 -6.08 -2.49
C ALA A 283 -65.64 -5.00 -3.58
N SER A 284 -66.66 -4.16 -3.47
CA SER A 284 -66.64 -2.84 -4.11
C SER A 284 -65.30 -2.19 -3.75
N ILE A 285 -64.46 -1.95 -4.77
CA ILE A 285 -63.27 -1.11 -4.60
C ILE A 285 -63.82 0.26 -4.22
N THR A 286 -63.75 0.59 -2.94
CA THR A 286 -64.12 1.93 -2.48
C THR A 286 -63.15 2.92 -3.13
N PRO A 287 -63.63 4.07 -3.66
CA PRO A 287 -62.79 5.04 -4.35
C PRO A 287 -61.63 5.58 -3.48
N LEU A 288 -61.72 5.39 -2.16
CA LEU A 288 -60.71 5.73 -1.19
C LEU A 288 -59.49 4.77 -1.21
N ALA A 289 -59.70 3.48 -1.45
CA ALA A 289 -58.64 2.48 -1.44
C ALA A 289 -57.76 2.55 -2.70
N SER A 290 -58.35 2.84 -3.86
CA SER A 290 -57.61 3.07 -5.12
C SER A 290 -56.80 4.37 -5.06
N GLN A 291 -57.33 5.42 -4.43
CA GLN A 291 -56.63 6.69 -4.22
C GLN A 291 -55.37 6.51 -3.35
N HIS A 292 -55.46 5.73 -2.27
CA HIS A 292 -54.31 5.43 -1.42
C HIS A 292 -53.20 4.65 -2.16
N CYS A 293 -53.55 3.70 -3.02
CA CYS A 293 -52.58 2.97 -3.85
C CYS A 293 -51.80 3.90 -4.80
N LEU A 294 -52.51 4.82 -5.47
CA LEU A 294 -51.87 5.82 -6.33
C LEU A 294 -50.93 6.74 -5.55
N GLN A 295 -51.31 7.13 -4.33
CA GLN A 295 -50.50 7.98 -3.47
C GLN A 295 -49.20 7.28 -3.04
N LEU A 296 -49.26 5.98 -2.73
CA LEU A 296 -48.06 5.18 -2.42
C LEU A 296 -47.12 5.05 -3.62
N LEU A 297 -47.65 4.78 -4.82
CA LEU A 297 -46.86 4.72 -6.05
C LEU A 297 -46.20 6.05 -6.37
N GLN A 298 -46.91 7.17 -6.20
CA GLN A 298 -46.34 8.50 -6.39
C GLN A 298 -45.21 8.76 -5.40
N GLN A 299 -45.37 8.36 -4.14
CA GLN A 299 -44.32 8.51 -3.13
C GLN A 299 -43.09 7.63 -3.43
N GLN A 300 -43.29 6.40 -3.92
CA GLN A 300 -42.20 5.55 -4.37
C GLN A 300 -41.45 6.15 -5.58
N LEU A 301 -42.17 6.71 -6.56
CA LEU A 301 -41.54 7.34 -7.72
C LEU A 301 -40.72 8.57 -7.32
N LEU A 302 -41.26 9.40 -6.42
CA LEU A 302 -40.55 10.57 -5.91
C LEU A 302 -39.29 10.17 -5.13
N GLN A 303 -39.37 9.11 -4.32
CA GLN A 303 -38.20 8.55 -3.63
C GLN A 303 -37.15 8.04 -4.63
N GLN A 304 -37.57 7.33 -5.68
CA GLN A 304 -36.65 6.84 -6.72
C GLN A 304 -35.98 8.00 -7.46
N GLN A 305 -36.75 9.03 -7.85
CA GLN A 305 -36.21 10.23 -8.50
C GLN A 305 -35.15 10.92 -7.63
N GLN A 306 -35.43 11.08 -6.33
CA GLN A 306 -34.49 11.70 -5.39
C GLN A 306 -33.19 10.88 -5.29
N GLN A 307 -33.28 9.56 -5.22
CA GLN A 307 -32.11 8.67 -5.20
C GLN A 307 -31.30 8.78 -6.48
N THR A 308 -31.95 8.80 -7.65
CA THR A 308 -31.26 8.98 -8.94
C THR A 308 -30.57 10.35 -9.01
N GLN A 309 -31.22 11.41 -8.54
CA GLN A 309 -30.64 12.75 -8.54
C GLN A 309 -29.38 12.83 -7.66
N VAL A 310 -29.40 12.20 -6.49
CA VAL A 310 -28.23 12.11 -5.61
C VAL A 310 -27.10 11.32 -6.27
N ALA A 311 -27.41 10.18 -6.91
CA ALA A 311 -26.41 9.39 -7.62
C ALA A 311 -25.77 10.17 -8.79
N VAL A 312 -26.57 10.91 -9.56
CA VAL A 312 -26.07 11.77 -10.65
C VAL A 312 -25.16 12.87 -10.12
N ALA A 313 -25.54 13.52 -9.02
CA ALA A 313 -24.70 14.55 -8.38
C ALA A 313 -23.37 13.99 -7.89
N GLN A 314 -23.36 12.77 -7.33
CA GLN A 314 -22.12 12.09 -6.92
C GLN A 314 -21.22 11.78 -8.11
N VAL A 315 -21.79 11.29 -9.23
CA VAL A 315 -21.01 11.03 -10.46
C VAL A 315 -20.43 12.32 -11.03
N GLN A 316 -21.19 13.43 -11.02
CA GLN A 316 -20.70 14.71 -11.50
C GLN A 316 -19.54 15.22 -10.65
N LEU A 317 -19.64 15.13 -9.31
CA LEU A 317 -18.57 15.50 -8.40
C LEU A 317 -17.28 14.69 -8.65
N LEU A 318 -17.41 13.37 -8.88
CA LEU A 318 -16.26 12.52 -9.19
C LEU A 318 -15.62 12.88 -10.54
N LYS A 319 -16.43 13.24 -11.55
CA LYS A 319 -15.91 13.73 -12.84
C LYS A 319 -15.12 15.03 -12.68
N ASP A 320 -15.66 15.98 -11.91
CA ASP A 320 -15.01 17.27 -11.67
C ASP A 320 -13.69 17.08 -10.88
N GLN A 321 -13.69 16.17 -9.91
CA GLN A 321 -12.48 15.81 -9.16
C GLN A 321 -11.41 15.17 -10.05
N LEU A 322 -11.80 14.26 -10.95
CA LEU A 322 -10.87 13.64 -11.89
C LEU A 322 -10.30 14.67 -12.89
N ALA A 323 -11.12 15.61 -13.36
CA ALA A 323 -10.68 16.69 -14.23
C ALA A 323 -9.67 17.60 -13.52
N ALA A 324 -9.95 17.98 -12.27
CA ALA A 324 -9.04 18.80 -11.45
C ALA A 324 -7.71 18.07 -11.18
N GLU A 325 -7.74 16.79 -10.83
CA GLU A 325 -6.54 15.97 -10.61
C GLU A 325 -5.70 15.85 -11.90
N THR A 326 -6.36 15.67 -13.05
CA THR A 326 -5.69 15.61 -14.35
C THR A 326 -4.99 16.92 -14.70
N ALA A 327 -5.66 18.06 -14.46
CA ALA A 327 -5.08 19.38 -14.67
C ALA A 327 -3.86 19.61 -13.75
N ALA A 328 -3.99 19.30 -12.45
CA ALA A 328 -2.89 19.41 -11.49
C ALA A 328 -1.69 18.53 -11.88
N ARG A 329 -1.95 17.30 -12.38
CA ARG A 329 -0.91 16.39 -12.87
C ARG A 329 -0.18 16.96 -14.09
N ILE A 330 -0.89 17.53 -15.05
CA ILE A 330 -0.28 18.16 -16.24
C ILE A 330 0.60 19.35 -15.82
N GLU A 331 0.12 20.19 -14.91
CA GLU A 331 0.89 21.34 -14.41
C GLU A 331 2.16 20.89 -13.67
N ALA A 332 2.06 19.88 -12.80
CA ALA A 332 3.21 19.32 -12.11
C ALA A 332 4.25 18.75 -13.09
N GLN A 333 3.81 18.03 -14.13
CA GLN A 333 4.71 17.52 -15.17
C GLN A 333 5.39 18.66 -15.95
N ALA A 334 4.68 19.75 -16.24
CA ALA A 334 5.25 20.92 -16.90
C ALA A 334 6.36 21.57 -16.03
N ARG A 335 6.11 21.72 -14.72
CA ARG A 335 7.11 22.26 -13.77
C ARG A 335 8.37 21.39 -13.70
N VAL A 336 8.21 20.05 -13.66
CA VAL A 336 9.35 19.13 -13.67
C VAL A 336 10.15 19.24 -14.97
N ARG A 337 9.48 19.28 -16.14
CA ARG A 337 10.16 19.47 -17.43
C ARG A 337 10.96 20.77 -17.45
N GLN A 338 10.40 21.86 -16.95
CA GLN A 338 11.08 23.14 -16.87
C GLN A 338 12.32 23.07 -15.96
N LEU A 339 12.21 22.45 -14.78
CA LEU A 339 13.35 22.25 -13.89
C LEU A 339 14.46 21.39 -14.53
N LEU A 340 14.11 20.36 -15.29
CA LEU A 340 15.09 19.53 -16.00
C LEU A 340 15.84 20.32 -17.08
N LEU A 341 15.13 21.16 -17.85
CA LEU A 341 15.77 22.05 -18.82
C LEU A 341 16.71 23.04 -18.11
N THR A 342 16.25 23.65 -17.02
CA THR A 342 17.07 24.61 -16.25
C THR A 342 18.33 23.94 -15.69
N ASN A 343 18.22 22.73 -15.13
CA ASN A 343 19.37 21.98 -14.65
C ASN A 343 20.33 21.61 -15.76
N ARG A 344 19.82 21.24 -16.94
CA ARG A 344 20.66 20.96 -18.12
C ARG A 344 21.48 22.18 -18.52
N ASP A 345 20.87 23.37 -18.58
CA ASP A 345 21.57 24.61 -18.94
C ASP A 345 22.63 24.99 -17.89
N LEU A 346 22.31 24.86 -16.60
CA LEU A 346 23.27 25.09 -15.52
C LEU A 346 24.46 24.15 -15.60
N LEU A 347 24.23 22.85 -15.88
CA LEU A 347 25.31 21.89 -16.05
C LEU A 347 26.18 22.23 -17.28
N GLN A 348 25.59 22.71 -18.37
CA GLN A 348 26.34 23.18 -19.53
C GLN A 348 27.22 24.38 -19.15
N HIS A 349 26.68 25.36 -18.42
CA HIS A 349 27.45 26.52 -17.95
C HIS A 349 28.59 26.12 -17.01
N VAL A 350 28.33 25.24 -16.04
CA VAL A 350 29.37 24.72 -15.14
C VAL A 350 30.44 23.98 -15.94
N SER A 351 30.07 23.16 -16.93
CA SER A 351 31.04 22.45 -17.77
C SER A 351 31.95 23.40 -18.56
N LEU A 352 31.41 24.53 -19.04
CA LEU A 352 32.17 25.55 -19.74
C LEU A 352 33.13 26.27 -18.79
N LEU A 353 32.67 26.64 -17.59
CA LEU A 353 33.51 27.26 -16.56
C LEU A 353 34.63 26.33 -16.11
N VAL A 354 34.35 25.05 -15.90
CA VAL A 354 35.36 24.04 -15.57
C VAL A 354 36.41 23.95 -16.69
N ARG A 355 36.00 23.92 -17.96
CA ARG A 355 36.94 23.95 -19.09
C ARG A 355 37.82 25.21 -19.08
N GLN A 356 37.25 26.38 -18.84
CA GLN A 356 38.02 27.62 -18.77
C GLN A 356 39.02 27.62 -17.61
N LEU A 357 38.61 27.14 -16.43
CA LEU A 357 39.50 26.97 -15.28
C LEU A 357 40.65 26.00 -15.60
N THR A 358 40.37 24.84 -16.20
CA THR A 358 41.43 23.88 -16.57
C THR A 358 42.44 24.46 -17.56
N VAL A 359 42.01 25.35 -18.47
CA VAL A 359 42.91 26.05 -19.40
C VAL A 359 43.75 27.10 -18.67
N LEU A 360 43.19 27.78 -17.67
CA LEU A 360 43.90 28.75 -16.85
C LEU A 360 44.90 28.09 -15.89
N GLU A 361 44.57 26.93 -15.32
CA GLU A 361 45.47 26.16 -14.46
C GLU A 361 46.63 25.51 -15.24
N ALA A 362 46.45 25.29 -16.55
CA ALA A 362 47.48 24.73 -17.42
C ALA A 362 48.47 25.80 -17.97
N ARG A 363 48.25 27.08 -17.66
CA ARG A 363 49.17 28.19 -17.95
C ARG A 363 49.92 28.59 -16.69
#